data_AF-A0A259DLR3-F1
#
_entry.id   AF-A0A259DLR3-F1
#
_cell.length_a   1.000
_cell.length_b   1.000
_cell.length_c   1.000
_cell.angle_alpha   90.00
_cell.angle_beta   90.00
_cell.angle_gamma   90.00
#
_symmetry.space_group_name_H-M   'P 1'
#
loop_
_entity.id
_entity.type
_entity.pdbx_description
1 polymer ?
#
loop_
_entity_poly.entity_id
_entity_poly.type
_entity_poly.pdbx_seq_one_letter_code
_entity_poly.pdbx_strand_id
1 'polypeptide(L)'
;MTDLSLTQIKEIRTAVLGAAAKVPGTLIGMGILFIILGMIGIAGQTLFSFVTINVLGAFLIFAGVLQFAHALKSSGWKSVGIQVLLAVLYIAAGVYTWAFPIPALEAITLWLAAIFFVTGVLRLISAFQHRHFNEWIWLVLSSAISILMGVLIMSGYPESSLWLPGLLIAIELFLQGWSLLFLGLAARSLTK
;
A
#
# COMPACT_ATOMS: atom_id res chain seq x y z
N MET A 1 -28.58 -4.65 -28.82
CA MET A 1 -27.60 -5.19 -27.87
C MET A 1 -27.73 -6.71 -27.96
N THR A 2 -26.71 -7.40 -28.44
CA THR A 2 -26.73 -8.85 -28.65
C THR A 2 -26.59 -9.52 -27.28
N ASP A 3 -27.63 -10.23 -26.82
CA ASP A 3 -27.57 -10.94 -25.55
C ASP A 3 -26.54 -12.08 -25.67
N LEU A 4 -25.49 -12.02 -24.84
CA LEU A 4 -24.46 -13.05 -24.79
C LEU A 4 -25.06 -14.35 -24.29
N SER A 5 -24.76 -15.47 -24.96
CA SER A 5 -25.18 -16.78 -24.49
C SER A 5 -24.46 -17.16 -23.20
N LEU A 6 -25.08 -17.98 -22.34
CA LEU A 6 -24.49 -18.42 -21.07
C LEU A 6 -23.11 -19.11 -21.27
N THR A 7 -22.93 -19.80 -22.40
CA THR A 7 -21.66 -20.41 -22.80
C THR A 7 -20.59 -19.37 -23.12
N GLN A 8 -20.92 -18.33 -23.89
CA GLN A 8 -20.00 -17.22 -24.17
C GLN A 8 -19.57 -16.50 -22.89
N ILE A 9 -20.50 -16.30 -21.94
CA ILE A 9 -20.19 -15.70 -20.63
C ILE A 9 -19.23 -16.59 -19.84
N LYS A 10 -19.42 -17.92 -19.84
CA LYS A 10 -18.54 -18.86 -19.13
C LYS A 10 -17.14 -18.90 -19.75
N GLU A 11 -17.03 -18.87 -21.08
CA GLU A 11 -15.74 -18.79 -21.79
C GLU A 11 -14.98 -17.51 -21.48
N ILE A 12 -15.64 -16.34 -21.56
CA ILE A 12 -15.02 -15.05 -21.23
C ILE A 12 -14.54 -15.04 -19.77
N ARG A 13 -15.38 -15.49 -18.83
CA ARG A 13 -14.99 -15.57 -17.42
C ARG A 13 -13.81 -16.51 -17.19
N THR A 14 -13.74 -17.62 -17.91
CA THR A 14 -12.63 -18.58 -17.81
C THR A 14 -11.35 -18.00 -18.40
N ALA A 15 -11.44 -17.27 -19.51
CA ALA A 15 -10.30 -16.56 -20.11
C ALA A 15 -9.77 -15.45 -19.19
N VAL A 16 -10.66 -14.68 -18.55
CA VAL A 16 -10.31 -13.61 -17.61
C VAL A 16 -9.75 -14.16 -16.29
N LEU A 17 -10.37 -15.20 -15.74
CA LEU A 17 -9.95 -15.79 -14.46
C LEU A 17 -8.78 -16.77 -14.59
N GLY A 18 -8.47 -17.26 -15.80
CA GLY A 18 -7.24 -18.00 -16.13
C GLY A 18 -6.72 -18.91 -15.02
N ALA A 19 -5.58 -18.54 -14.42
CA ALA A 19 -4.93 -19.29 -13.35
C ALA A 19 -5.73 -19.32 -12.03
N ALA A 20 -6.52 -18.28 -11.72
CA ALA A 20 -7.36 -18.23 -10.53
C ALA A 20 -8.45 -19.32 -10.52
N ALA A 21 -8.96 -19.68 -11.71
CA ALA A 21 -9.94 -20.77 -11.86
C ALA A 21 -9.38 -22.15 -11.47
N LYS A 22 -8.04 -22.34 -11.48
CA LYS A 22 -7.40 -23.61 -11.13
C LYS A 22 -7.27 -23.83 -9.62
N VAL A 23 -7.26 -22.75 -8.82
CA VAL A 23 -7.02 -22.80 -7.36
C VAL A 23 -8.01 -21.95 -6.55
N PRO A 24 -9.34 -22.13 -6.74
CA PRO A 24 -10.34 -21.30 -6.07
C PRO A 24 -10.29 -21.45 -4.54
N GLY A 25 -10.01 -22.65 -4.04
CA GLY A 25 -9.92 -22.91 -2.60
C GLY A 25 -8.78 -22.15 -1.92
N THR A 26 -7.62 -22.08 -2.55
CA THR A 26 -6.46 -21.33 -2.03
C THR A 26 -6.73 -19.84 -1.97
N LEU A 27 -7.36 -19.28 -3.01
CA LEU A 27 -7.73 -17.86 -3.04
C LEU A 27 -8.73 -17.50 -1.93
N ILE A 28 -9.75 -18.35 -1.72
CA ILE A 28 -10.70 -18.18 -0.63
C ILE A 28 -9.98 -18.28 0.73
N GLY A 29 -9.14 -19.29 0.92
CA GLY A 29 -8.39 -19.48 2.17
C GLY A 29 -7.46 -18.31 2.49
N MET A 30 -6.71 -17.84 1.50
CA MET A 30 -5.88 -16.63 1.63
C MET A 30 -6.75 -15.40 1.92
N GLY A 31 -7.86 -15.21 1.21
CA GLY A 31 -8.79 -14.10 1.44
C GLY A 31 -9.28 -14.04 2.89
N ILE A 32 -9.74 -15.17 3.43
CA ILE A 32 -10.16 -15.29 4.83
C ILE A 32 -9.00 -14.98 5.79
N LEU A 33 -7.80 -15.52 5.53
CA LEU A 33 -6.63 -15.25 6.35
C LEU A 33 -6.29 -13.75 6.39
N PHE A 34 -6.26 -13.08 5.23
CA PHE A 34 -5.98 -11.65 5.12
C PHE A 34 -7.06 -10.80 5.80
N ILE A 35 -8.34 -11.18 5.71
CA ILE A 35 -9.43 -10.52 6.45
C ILE A 35 -9.17 -10.61 7.96
N ILE A 36 -8.84 -11.80 8.47
CA ILE A 36 -8.57 -12.00 9.91
C ILE A 36 -7.37 -11.17 10.35
N LEU A 37 -6.27 -11.19 9.58
CA LEU A 37 -5.08 -10.39 9.88
C LEU A 37 -5.38 -8.89 9.84
N GLY A 38 -6.17 -8.42 8.87
CA GLY A 38 -6.61 -7.04 8.79
C GLY A 38 -7.47 -6.64 10.00
N MET A 39 -8.40 -7.50 10.42
CA MET A 39 -9.22 -7.25 11.62
C MET A 39 -8.38 -7.18 12.90
N ILE A 40 -7.41 -8.08 13.07
CA ILE A 40 -6.45 -8.05 14.18
C ILE A 40 -5.64 -6.75 14.13
N GLY A 41 -5.17 -6.35 12.95
CA GLY A 41 -4.44 -5.11 12.75
C GLY A 41 -5.26 -3.86 13.07
N ILE A 42 -6.56 -3.83 12.73
CA ILE A 42 -7.45 -2.71 13.05
C ILE A 42 -7.65 -2.62 14.57
N ALA A 43 -7.90 -3.75 15.24
CA ALA A 43 -8.04 -3.80 16.70
C ALA A 43 -6.73 -3.43 17.42
N GLY A 44 -5.58 -3.82 16.84
CA GLY A 44 -4.23 -3.59 17.35
C GLY A 44 -3.44 -2.52 16.61
N GLN A 45 -4.10 -1.48 16.09
CA GLN A 45 -3.49 -0.49 15.17
C GLN A 45 -2.21 0.17 15.69
N THR A 46 -2.12 0.43 17.00
CA THR A 46 -0.90 0.97 17.62
C THR A 46 0.25 -0.03 17.57
N LEU A 47 -0.01 -1.30 17.93
CA LEU A 47 0.99 -2.35 17.86
C LEU A 47 1.47 -2.56 16.42
N PHE A 48 0.55 -2.56 15.45
CA PHE A 48 0.87 -2.65 14.03
C PHE A 48 1.78 -1.51 13.58
N SER A 49 1.54 -0.28 14.03
CA SER A 49 2.40 0.87 13.73
C SER A 49 3.84 0.64 14.21
N PHE A 50 4.00 0.17 15.46
CA PHE A 50 5.31 -0.16 16.01
C PHE A 50 6.00 -1.32 15.27
N VAL A 51 5.27 -2.37 14.91
CA VAL A 51 5.82 -3.48 14.13
C VAL A 51 6.30 -2.97 12.77
N THR A 52 5.46 -2.23 12.05
CA THR A 52 5.77 -1.67 10.74
C THR A 52 7.00 -0.77 10.76
N ILE A 53 7.07 0.18 11.70
CA ILE A 53 8.19 1.13 11.72
C ILE A 53 9.52 0.42 12.04
N ASN A 54 9.50 -0.60 12.90
CA ASN A 54 10.68 -1.41 13.18
C ASN A 54 11.09 -2.27 11.97
N VAL A 55 10.13 -2.85 11.25
CA VAL A 55 10.39 -3.59 10.01
C VAL A 55 10.97 -2.65 8.95
N LEU A 56 10.45 -1.43 8.82
CA LEU A 56 11.00 -0.41 7.92
C LEU A 56 12.45 -0.07 8.30
N GLY A 57 12.73 0.15 9.58
CA GLY A 57 14.09 0.37 10.08
C GLY A 57 15.05 -0.77 9.71
N ALA A 58 14.60 -2.02 9.86
CA ALA A 58 15.36 -3.20 9.46
C ALA A 58 15.68 -3.20 7.96
N PHE A 59 14.68 -2.90 7.13
CA PHE A 59 14.86 -2.82 5.68
C PHE A 59 15.78 -1.67 5.26
N LEU A 60 15.74 -0.52 5.94
CA LEU A 60 16.66 0.59 5.68
C LEU A 60 18.11 0.20 5.96
N ILE A 61 18.38 -0.47 7.08
CA ILE A 61 19.72 -0.97 7.41
C ILE A 61 20.16 -2.00 6.36
N PHE A 62 19.30 -2.98 6.06
CA PHE A 62 19.62 -4.03 5.10
C PHE A 62 19.91 -3.46 3.71
N ALA A 63 19.08 -2.55 3.22
CA ALA A 63 19.28 -1.85 1.95
C ALA A 63 20.59 -1.06 1.94
N GLY A 64 20.89 -0.34 3.02
CA GLY A 64 22.14 0.41 3.16
C GLY A 64 23.37 -0.49 3.14
N VAL A 65 23.34 -1.65 3.83
CA VAL A 65 24.43 -2.63 3.82
C VAL A 65 24.65 -3.21 2.41
N LEU A 66 23.56 -3.57 1.72
CA LEU A 66 23.64 -4.07 0.34
C LEU A 66 24.18 -2.99 -0.61
N GLN A 67 23.72 -1.75 -0.48
CA GLN A 67 24.19 -0.63 -1.29
C GLN A 67 25.67 -0.34 -1.04
N PHE A 68 26.12 -0.39 0.22
CA PHE A 68 27.53 -0.25 0.56
C PHE A 68 28.37 -1.36 -0.08
N ALA A 69 27.94 -2.62 0.03
CA ALA A 69 28.62 -3.76 -0.58
C ALA A 69 28.69 -3.65 -2.11
N HIS A 70 27.65 -3.09 -2.75
CA HIS A 70 27.65 -2.81 -4.17
C HIS A 70 28.61 -1.67 -4.54
N ALA A 71 28.66 -0.60 -3.73
CA ALA A 71 29.55 0.54 -3.96
C ALA A 71 31.03 0.13 -4.01
N LEU A 72 31.43 -0.85 -3.18
CA LEU A 72 32.79 -1.41 -3.19
C LEU A 72 33.14 -2.13 -4.50
N LYS A 73 32.14 -2.56 -5.29
CA LYS A 73 32.33 -3.24 -6.57
C LYS A 73 32.22 -2.30 -7.78
N SER A 74 31.81 -1.04 -7.57
CA SER A 74 31.60 -0.06 -8.64
C SER A 74 32.92 0.63 -9.01
N SER A 75 33.18 0.85 -10.30
CA SER A 75 34.35 1.57 -10.81
C SER A 75 33.97 2.99 -11.25
N GLY A 76 34.46 4.01 -10.52
CA GLY A 76 34.28 5.42 -10.85
C GLY A 76 34.07 6.31 -9.63
N TRP A 77 34.97 7.25 -9.38
CA TRP A 77 35.01 8.07 -8.15
C TRP A 77 33.71 8.81 -7.82
N LYS A 78 33.04 9.40 -8.81
CA LYS A 78 31.76 10.11 -8.60
C LYS A 78 30.59 9.17 -8.29
N SER A 79 30.57 7.99 -8.90
CA SER A 79 29.52 6.98 -8.67
C SER A 79 29.66 6.34 -7.29
N VAL A 80 30.89 5.96 -6.91
CA VAL A 80 31.18 5.34 -5.61
C VAL A 80 30.89 6.31 -4.47
N GLY A 81 31.29 7.58 -4.58
CA GLY A 81 31.05 8.58 -3.52
C GLY A 81 29.57 8.78 -3.19
N ILE A 82 28.71 8.90 -4.22
CA ILE A 82 27.26 9.05 -4.01
C ILE A 82 26.66 7.77 -3.43
N GLN A 83 27.06 6.59 -3.92
CA GLN A 83 26.55 5.32 -3.42
C GLN A 83 26.93 5.06 -1.95
N VAL A 84 28.16 5.40 -1.55
CA VAL A 84 28.61 5.30 -0.15
C VAL A 84 27.84 6.28 0.73
N LEU A 85 27.66 7.52 0.29
CA LEU A 85 26.88 8.51 1.04
C LEU A 85 25.43 8.04 1.25
N LEU A 86 24.78 7.55 0.19
CA LEU A 86 23.44 6.98 0.30
C LEU A 86 23.43 5.78 1.25
N ALA A 87 24.37 4.85 1.13
CA ALA A 87 24.43 3.69 2.01
C ALA A 87 24.53 4.10 3.50
N VAL A 88 25.37 5.09 3.81
CA VAL A 88 25.50 5.66 5.16
C VAL A 88 24.19 6.29 5.62
N LEU A 89 23.51 7.06 4.76
CA LEU A 89 22.21 7.66 5.08
C LEU A 89 21.14 6.60 5.37
N TYR A 90 21.08 5.52 4.58
CA TYR A 90 20.14 4.42 4.78
C TYR A 90 20.40 3.70 6.11
N ILE A 91 21.65 3.37 6.42
CA ILE A 91 22.03 2.75 7.69
C ILE A 91 21.70 3.69 8.86
N ALA A 92 22.08 4.97 8.77
CA ALA A 92 21.81 5.95 9.81
C ALA A 92 20.31 6.15 10.04
N ALA A 93 19.51 6.27 8.98
CA ALA A 93 18.06 6.38 9.07
C ALA A 93 17.42 5.13 9.70
N GLY A 94 17.89 3.93 9.33
CA GLY A 94 17.42 2.69 9.92
C GLY A 94 17.77 2.55 11.40
N VAL A 95 19.01 2.88 11.78
CA VAL A 95 19.43 2.92 13.20
C VAL A 95 18.64 3.96 13.99
N TYR A 96 18.44 5.15 13.45
CA TYR A 96 17.61 6.20 14.06
C TYR A 96 16.18 5.71 14.27
N THR A 97 15.61 5.01 13.30
CA THR A 97 14.26 4.45 13.37
C THR A 97 14.10 3.47 14.53
N TRP A 98 15.09 2.61 14.77
CA TRP A 98 15.08 1.68 15.92
C TRP A 98 15.36 2.36 17.25
N ALA A 99 16.28 3.33 17.28
CA ALA A 99 16.59 4.07 18.50
C ALA A 99 15.44 4.98 18.94
N PHE A 100 14.71 5.55 17.97
CA PHE A 100 13.65 6.54 18.19
C PHE A 100 12.40 6.22 17.34
N PRO A 101 11.65 5.16 17.69
CA PRO A 101 10.51 4.72 16.90
C PRO A 101 9.35 5.74 16.87
N ILE A 102 9.14 6.51 17.95
CA ILE A 102 8.08 7.53 18.00
C ILE A 102 8.36 8.68 17.02
N PRO A 103 9.53 9.36 17.06
CA PRO A 103 9.87 10.36 16.03
C PRO A 103 9.85 9.81 14.60
N ALA A 104 10.21 8.54 14.40
CA ALA A 104 10.13 7.92 13.09
C ALA A 104 8.67 7.73 12.60
N LEU A 105 7.75 7.35 13.51
CA LEU A 105 6.32 7.30 13.26
C LEU A 105 5.73 8.68 12.97
N GLU A 106 6.19 9.72 13.67
CA GLU A 106 5.79 11.11 13.39
C GLU A 106 6.22 11.53 11.99
N ALA A 107 7.47 11.27 11.62
CA ALA A 107 7.99 11.57 10.29
C ALA A 107 7.16 10.88 9.20
N ILE A 108 6.93 9.56 9.29
CA ILE A 108 6.16 8.84 8.27
C ILE A 108 4.70 9.32 8.18
N THR A 109 4.12 9.75 9.29
CA THR A 109 2.76 10.30 9.34
C THR A 109 2.66 11.65 8.65
N LEU A 110 3.65 12.52 8.85
CA LEU A 110 3.73 13.79 8.11
C LEU A 110 3.91 13.55 6.61
N TRP A 111 4.75 12.57 6.24
CA TRP A 111 4.88 12.13 4.85
C TRP A 111 3.56 11.62 4.27
N LEU A 112 2.81 10.81 5.02
CA LEU A 112 1.48 10.33 4.63
C LEU A 112 0.49 11.49 4.43
N ALA A 113 0.43 12.43 5.37
CA ALA A 113 -0.42 13.61 5.26
C ALA A 113 -0.10 14.43 4.00
N ALA A 114 1.19 14.68 3.75
CA ALA A 114 1.67 15.40 2.57
C ALA A 114 1.29 14.67 1.28
N ILE A 115 1.49 13.35 1.21
CA ILE A 115 1.14 12.55 0.03
C ILE A 115 -0.37 12.58 -0.21
N PHE A 116 -1.20 12.32 0.79
CA PHE A 116 -2.66 12.35 0.66
C PHE A 116 -3.17 13.71 0.18
N PHE A 117 -2.61 14.79 0.73
CA PHE A 117 -2.97 16.14 0.36
C PHE A 117 -2.50 16.49 -1.07
N VAL A 118 -1.21 16.34 -1.37
CA VAL A 118 -0.64 16.71 -2.67
C VAL A 118 -1.24 15.86 -3.79
N THR A 119 -1.30 14.54 -3.62
CA THR A 119 -1.91 13.67 -4.64
C THR A 119 -3.41 13.92 -4.78
N GLY A 120 -4.11 14.22 -3.69
CA GLY A 120 -5.50 14.63 -3.71
C GLY A 120 -5.73 15.90 -4.53
N VAL A 121 -4.93 16.95 -4.31
CA VAL A 121 -4.98 18.21 -5.07
C VAL A 121 -4.67 17.97 -6.54
N LEU A 122 -3.60 17.23 -6.86
CA LEU A 122 -3.24 16.93 -8.25
C LEU A 122 -4.34 16.13 -8.98
N ARG A 123 -4.96 15.16 -8.29
CA ARG A 123 -6.09 14.39 -8.84
C ARG A 123 -7.32 15.25 -9.00
N LEU A 124 -7.59 16.19 -8.09
CA LEU A 124 -8.69 17.13 -8.20
C LEU A 124 -8.53 18.03 -9.44
N ILE A 125 -7.33 18.57 -9.66
CA ILE A 125 -6.99 19.35 -10.86
C ILE A 125 -7.23 18.50 -12.12
N SER A 126 -6.74 17.26 -12.13
CA SER A 126 -6.95 16.33 -13.25
C SER A 126 -8.43 16.01 -13.48
N ALA A 127 -9.24 15.89 -12.41
CA ALA A 127 -10.68 15.64 -12.52
C ALA A 127 -11.41 16.76 -13.29
N PHE A 128 -11.06 18.01 -13.02
CA PHE A 128 -11.63 19.15 -13.73
C PHE A 128 -11.18 19.22 -15.20
N GLN A 129 -9.97 18.77 -15.52
CA GLN A 129 -9.50 18.67 -16.91
C GLN A 129 -10.28 17.60 -17.69
N HIS A 130 -10.66 16.51 -17.03
CA HIS A 130 -11.38 15.37 -17.62
C HIS A 130 -12.91 15.45 -17.45
N ARG A 131 -13.47 16.65 -17.21
CA ARG A 131 -14.92 16.87 -16.99
C ARG A 131 -15.86 16.36 -18.10
N HIS A 132 -15.31 16.06 -19.28
CA HIS A 132 -16.08 15.57 -20.43
C HIS A 132 -16.33 14.04 -20.37
N PHE A 133 -15.67 13.33 -19.46
CA PHE A 133 -15.89 11.91 -19.22
C PHE A 133 -17.00 11.69 -18.19
N ASN A 134 -17.82 10.66 -18.37
CA ASN A 134 -18.99 10.41 -17.52
C ASN A 134 -18.60 10.08 -16.06
N GLU A 135 -17.41 9.52 -15.83
CA GLU A 135 -16.96 9.13 -14.49
C GLU A 135 -16.23 10.26 -13.70
N TRP A 136 -16.13 11.48 -14.24
CA TRP A 136 -15.32 12.54 -13.62
C TRP A 136 -15.73 12.88 -12.18
N ILE A 137 -17.01 12.72 -11.84
CA ILE A 137 -17.55 12.94 -10.48
C ILE A 137 -16.92 12.00 -9.46
N TRP A 138 -16.66 10.73 -9.82
CA TRP A 138 -15.99 9.77 -8.94
C TRP A 138 -14.54 10.16 -8.68
N LEU A 139 -13.88 10.79 -9.67
CA LEU A 139 -12.53 11.30 -9.52
C LEU A 139 -12.50 12.54 -8.61
N VAL A 140 -13.50 13.43 -8.69
CA VAL A 140 -13.67 14.54 -7.75
C VAL A 140 -13.93 14.04 -6.33
N LEU A 141 -14.82 13.05 -6.16
CA LEU A 141 -15.13 12.51 -4.83
C LEU A 141 -13.90 11.85 -4.18
N SER A 142 -13.19 11.01 -4.92
CA SER A 142 -11.99 10.34 -4.41
C SER A 142 -10.85 11.31 -4.10
N SER A 143 -10.68 12.38 -4.90
CA SER A 143 -9.70 13.42 -4.60
C SER A 143 -10.09 14.27 -3.38
N ALA A 144 -11.36 14.62 -3.21
CA ALA A 144 -11.86 15.30 -2.03
C ALA A 144 -11.62 14.47 -0.74
N ILE A 145 -11.88 13.17 -0.78
CA ILE A 145 -11.59 12.25 0.33
C ILE A 145 -10.08 12.22 0.63
N SER A 146 -9.23 12.15 -0.39
CA SER A 146 -7.77 12.17 -0.22
C SER A 146 -7.27 13.46 0.44
N ILE A 147 -7.77 14.62 0.00
CA ILE A 147 -7.43 15.92 0.60
C ILE A 147 -7.90 15.96 2.05
N LEU A 148 -9.14 15.52 2.30
CA LEU A 148 -9.71 15.45 3.65
C LEU A 148 -8.87 14.56 4.56
N MET A 149 -8.40 13.40 4.08
CA MET A 149 -7.49 12.53 4.83
C MET A 149 -6.20 13.29 5.20
N GLY A 150 -5.56 13.96 4.25
CA GLY A 150 -4.35 14.75 4.53
C GLY A 150 -4.58 15.82 5.62
N VAL A 151 -5.71 16.54 5.55
CA VAL A 151 -6.09 17.55 6.55
C VAL A 151 -6.39 16.94 7.90
N LEU A 152 -7.15 15.83 7.95
CA LEU A 152 -7.50 15.15 9.19
C LEU A 152 -6.27 14.60 9.90
N ILE A 153 -5.34 14.00 9.15
CA ILE A 153 -4.07 13.52 9.71
C ILE A 153 -3.30 14.68 10.33
N MET A 154 -3.20 15.82 9.63
CA MET A 154 -2.51 16.99 10.16
C MET A 154 -3.19 17.56 11.41
N SER A 155 -4.52 17.51 11.46
CA SER A 155 -5.28 18.00 12.63
C SER A 155 -5.13 17.12 13.87
N GLY A 156 -4.87 15.82 13.69
CA GLY A 156 -4.63 14.87 14.78
C GLY A 156 -3.15 14.65 15.14
N TYR A 157 -2.23 15.30 14.42
CA TYR A 157 -0.80 15.20 14.68
C TYR A 157 -0.43 15.91 16.00
N PRO A 158 0.45 15.34 16.86
CA PRO A 158 1.26 14.13 16.67
C PRO A 158 0.61 12.83 17.15
N GLU A 159 -0.53 12.87 17.84
CA GLU A 159 -1.14 11.65 18.41
C GLU A 159 -1.55 10.63 17.33
N SER A 160 -1.99 11.11 16.16
CA SER A 160 -2.31 10.26 15.01
C SER A 160 -1.15 9.37 14.59
N SER A 161 0.09 9.76 14.86
CA SER A 161 1.29 9.03 14.44
C SER A 161 1.45 7.68 15.13
N LEU A 162 0.85 7.49 16.30
CA LEU A 162 0.97 6.24 17.05
C LEU A 162 0.13 5.11 16.46
N TRP A 163 -0.95 5.41 15.74
CA TRP A 163 -1.92 4.42 15.28
C TRP A 163 -2.16 4.44 13.77
N LEU A 164 -2.00 5.58 13.11
CA LEU A 164 -2.37 5.74 11.70
C LEU A 164 -1.57 4.82 10.75
N PRO A 165 -0.23 4.73 10.83
CA PRO A 165 0.52 3.89 9.89
C PRO A 165 0.09 2.41 9.96
N GLY A 166 -0.11 1.90 11.18
CA GLY A 166 -0.58 0.55 11.43
C GLY A 166 -2.02 0.32 10.98
N LEU A 167 -2.90 1.30 11.18
CA LEU A 167 -4.28 1.24 10.69
C LEU A 167 -4.33 1.16 9.16
N LEU A 168 -3.54 1.98 8.45
CA LEU A 168 -3.52 1.97 6.99
C LEU A 168 -3.09 0.61 6.44
N ILE A 169 -2.10 -0.02 7.06
CA ILE A 169 -1.66 -1.37 6.70
C ILE A 169 -2.73 -2.41 7.01
N ALA A 170 -3.40 -2.28 8.16
CA ALA A 170 -4.46 -3.21 8.53
C ALA A 170 -5.66 -3.13 7.58
N ILE A 171 -6.03 -1.91 7.16
CA ILE A 171 -7.06 -1.68 6.14
C ILE A 171 -6.63 -2.30 4.81
N GLU A 172 -5.38 -2.12 4.39
CA GLU A 172 -4.86 -2.73 3.15
C GLU A 172 -4.97 -4.26 3.18
N LEU A 173 -4.57 -4.90 4.28
CA LEU A 173 -4.72 -6.35 4.45
C LEU A 173 -6.19 -6.78 4.40
N PHE A 174 -7.08 -6.03 5.03
CA PHE A 174 -8.51 -6.31 5.03
C PHE A 174 -9.11 -6.21 3.62
N LEU A 175 -8.82 -5.14 2.88
CA LEU A 175 -9.29 -4.93 1.50
C LEU A 175 -8.71 -5.98 0.56
N GLN A 176 -7.43 -6.30 0.69
CA GLN A 176 -6.79 -7.39 -0.06
C GLN A 176 -7.47 -8.73 0.20
N GLY A 177 -7.85 -8.99 1.46
CA GLY A 177 -8.59 -10.18 1.85
C GLY A 177 -9.96 -10.28 1.17
N TRP A 178 -10.72 -9.18 1.12
CA TRP A 178 -11.98 -9.11 0.37
C TRP A 178 -11.80 -9.34 -1.13
N SER A 179 -10.77 -8.73 -1.72
CA SER A 179 -10.44 -8.90 -3.15
C SER A 179 -10.18 -10.37 -3.48
N LEU A 180 -9.32 -11.04 -2.72
CA LEU A 180 -8.99 -12.46 -2.91
C LEU A 180 -10.19 -13.39 -2.65
N LEU A 181 -10.99 -13.08 -1.63
CA LEU A 181 -12.19 -13.85 -1.32
C LEU A 181 -13.18 -13.81 -2.49
N PHE A 182 -13.50 -12.62 -3.00
CA PHE A 182 -14.42 -12.48 -4.14
C PHE A 182 -13.87 -13.10 -5.41
N LEU A 183 -12.58 -12.95 -5.68
CA LEU A 183 -11.92 -13.59 -6.81
C LEU A 183 -12.01 -15.12 -6.72
N GLY A 184 -11.76 -15.68 -5.52
CA GLY A 184 -11.84 -17.12 -5.27
C GLY A 184 -13.27 -17.67 -5.38
N LEU A 185 -14.26 -16.93 -4.90
CA LEU A 185 -15.68 -17.28 -5.06
C LEU A 185 -16.11 -17.25 -6.53
N ALA A 186 -15.68 -16.22 -7.28
CA ALA A 186 -15.94 -16.12 -8.71
C ALA A 186 -15.29 -17.29 -9.47
N ALA A 187 -14.04 -17.63 -9.15
CA ALA A 187 -13.34 -18.79 -9.71
C ALA A 187 -14.06 -20.12 -9.40
N ARG A 188 -14.54 -20.31 -8.15
CA ARG A 188 -15.28 -21.51 -7.73
C ARG A 188 -16.58 -21.70 -8.51
N SER A 189 -17.22 -20.59 -8.91
CA SER A 189 -18.47 -20.62 -9.68
C SER A 189 -18.29 -21.19 -11.10
N LEU A 190 -17.06 -21.19 -11.65
CA LEU A 190 -16.77 -21.75 -12.97
C LEU A 190 -16.42 -23.23 -12.94
N THR A 191 -15.87 -23.71 -11.82
CA THR A 191 -15.52 -25.12 -11.60
C THR A 191 -16.71 -25.99 -11.20
N LYS A 192 -17.84 -25.36 -10.81
CA LYS A 192 -19.13 -26.03 -10.67
C LYS A 192 -19.85 -26.09 -12.02
#